data_AF-A0A5Q4GAI5-F1
#
_entry.id   AF-A0A5Q4GAI5-F1
#
_cell.length_a   1.000
_cell.length_b   1.000
_cell.length_c   1.000
_cell.angle_alpha   90.00
_cell.angle_beta   90.00
_cell.angle_gamma   90.00
#
_symmetry.space_group_name_H-M   'P 1'
#
loop_
_entity.id
_entity.type
_entity.pdbx_description
1 polymer ?
#
loop_
_entity_poly.entity_id
_entity_poly.type
_entity_poly.pdbx_seq_one_letter_code
_entity_poly.pdbx_strand_id
1 'polypeptide(L)'
;MLNLVLVLAFGLALFTAGWWASAPMHWLWRWMFRLAVLTMIAGLSLPPAAIGWVRDRLSLLVPLAREVSESPGTSYLVHFFLFLVVSALLFWFRQDLGRRRLLAAMVVLAFLMEGVQLLVDGRFASWWDVLANLTGVAVAAAVWVGKAATGR
;
A
#
# COMPACT_ATOMS: atom_id res chain seq x y z
N MET A 1 7.49 -24.11 -1.95
CA MET A 1 6.21 -24.27 -1.19
C MET A 1 6.18 -23.43 0.07
N LEU A 2 7.23 -23.40 0.92
CA LEU A 2 7.27 -22.59 2.13
C LEU A 2 7.03 -21.08 1.88
N ASN A 3 7.66 -20.50 0.86
CA ASN A 3 7.53 -19.07 0.54
C ASN A 3 6.08 -18.68 0.17
N LEU A 4 5.38 -19.51 -0.60
CA LEU A 4 3.99 -19.27 -0.96
C LEU A 4 3.08 -19.25 0.27
N VAL A 5 3.26 -20.18 1.21
CA VAL A 5 2.48 -20.21 2.45
C VAL A 5 2.71 -18.95 3.29
N LEU A 6 3.95 -18.49 3.39
CA LEU A 6 4.29 -17.25 4.11
C LEU A 6 3.66 -16.01 3.46
N VAL A 7 3.71 -15.90 2.13
CA VAL A 7 3.09 -14.79 1.38
C VAL A 7 1.57 -14.79 1.56
N LEU A 8 0.93 -15.96 1.50
CA LEU A 8 -0.52 -16.08 1.72
C LEU A 8 -0.91 -15.76 3.16
N ALA A 9 -0.16 -16.25 4.15
CA ALA A 9 -0.40 -15.96 5.55
C ALA A 9 -0.24 -14.46 5.85
N PHE A 10 0.79 -13.82 5.30
CA PHE A 10 1.00 -12.39 5.40
C PHE A 10 -0.13 -11.60 4.74
N GLY A 11 -0.53 -11.98 3.53
CA GLY A 11 -1.65 -11.37 2.81
C GLY A 11 -2.96 -11.47 3.59
N LEU A 12 -3.25 -12.64 4.18
CA LEU A 12 -4.41 -12.85 5.03
C LEU A 12 -4.36 -11.97 6.27
N ALA A 13 -3.23 -11.93 6.98
CA ALA A 13 -3.05 -11.08 8.15
C ALA A 13 -3.26 -9.60 7.82
N LEU A 14 -2.71 -9.12 6.70
CA LEU A 14 -2.87 -7.75 6.24
C LEU A 14 -4.33 -7.45 5.86
N PHE A 15 -5.02 -8.38 5.22
CA PHE A 15 -6.44 -8.24 4.89
C PHE A 15 -7.32 -8.17 6.14
N THR A 16 -7.12 -9.07 7.11
CA THR A 16 -7.84 -9.06 8.39
C THR A 16 -7.55 -7.78 9.18
N ALA A 17 -6.29 -7.36 9.26
CA ALA A 17 -5.90 -6.11 9.89
C ALA A 17 -6.57 -4.91 9.20
N GLY A 18 -6.59 -4.89 7.86
CA GLY A 18 -7.27 -3.85 7.08
C GLY A 18 -8.79 -3.84 7.27
N TRP A 19 -9.40 -5.00 7.46
CA TRP A 19 -10.83 -5.11 7.76
C TRP A 19 -11.17 -4.45 9.10
N TRP A 20 -10.37 -4.73 10.13
CA TRP A 20 -10.50 -4.08 11.44
C TRP A 20 -10.15 -2.59 11.36
N ALA A 21 -9.08 -2.24 10.65
CA ALA A 21 -8.61 -0.86 10.54
C ALA A 21 -9.64 0.07 9.87
N SER A 22 -10.41 -0.46 8.93
CA SER A 22 -11.50 0.26 8.27
C SER A 22 -12.82 0.28 9.05
N ALA A 23 -12.92 -0.35 10.22
CA ALA A 23 -14.19 -0.40 10.99
C ALA A 23 -14.89 0.95 11.23
N PRO A 24 -14.19 2.04 11.60
CA PRO A 24 -14.83 3.32 11.90
C PRO A 24 -15.08 4.20 10.67
N MET A 25 -14.67 3.78 9.48
CA MET A 25 -14.86 4.56 8.25
C MET A 25 -16.31 4.43 7.76
N HIS A 26 -16.86 5.45 7.08
CA HIS A 26 -18.15 5.28 6.39
C HIS A 26 -18.02 4.29 5.21
N TRP A 27 -19.14 3.73 4.76
CA TRP A 27 -19.17 2.61 3.81
C TRP A 27 -18.30 2.80 2.56
N LEU A 28 -18.28 3.99 1.93
CA LEU A 28 -17.49 4.22 0.72
C LEU A 28 -15.99 4.28 1.04
N TRP A 29 -15.57 4.98 2.09
CA TRP A 29 -14.16 5.04 2.52
C TRP A 29 -13.65 3.66 2.94
N ARG A 30 -14.51 2.82 3.55
CA ARG A 30 -14.16 1.42 3.86
C ARG A 30 -13.78 0.66 2.59
N TRP A 31 -14.59 0.76 1.55
CA TRP A 31 -14.33 0.07 0.30
C TRP A 31 -13.09 0.61 -0.41
N MET A 32 -12.90 1.94 -0.44
CA MET A 32 -11.69 2.53 -1.00
C MET A 32 -10.43 2.06 -0.26
N PHE A 33 -10.46 2.05 1.08
CA PHE A 33 -9.35 1.54 1.89
C PHE A 33 -9.08 0.06 1.62
N ARG A 34 -10.13 -0.77 1.58
CA ARG A 34 -10.00 -2.21 1.32
C ARG A 34 -9.46 -2.50 -0.07
N LEU A 35 -9.89 -1.73 -1.08
CA LEU A 35 -9.35 -1.83 -2.43
C LEU A 35 -7.87 -1.44 -2.44
N ALA A 36 -7.47 -0.38 -1.74
CA ALA A 36 -6.06 -0.02 -1.59
C ALA A 36 -5.25 -1.15 -0.93
N VAL A 37 -5.74 -1.73 0.17
CA VAL A 37 -5.09 -2.88 0.83
C VAL A 37 -5.05 -4.12 -0.06
N LEU A 38 -6.11 -4.41 -0.82
CA LEU A 38 -6.12 -5.51 -1.78
C LEU A 38 -5.11 -5.28 -2.91
N THR A 39 -5.01 -4.05 -3.42
CA THR A 39 -3.99 -3.66 -4.40
C THR A 39 -2.60 -3.81 -3.82
N MET A 40 -2.38 -3.45 -2.56
CA MET A 40 -1.12 -3.73 -1.83
C MET A 40 -0.83 -5.24 -1.82
N ILE A 41 -1.77 -6.06 -1.35
CA ILE A 41 -1.59 -7.52 -1.25
C ILE A 41 -1.33 -8.14 -2.63
N ALA A 42 -2.10 -7.77 -3.65
CA ALA A 42 -1.90 -8.25 -5.02
C ALA A 42 -0.54 -7.80 -5.56
N GLY A 43 -0.18 -6.54 -5.32
CA GLY A 43 1.11 -5.95 -5.67
C GLY A 43 2.30 -6.62 -4.99
N LEU A 44 2.12 -7.29 -3.84
CA LEU A 44 3.14 -8.09 -3.18
C LEU A 44 3.23 -9.52 -3.67
N SER A 45 2.08 -10.16 -3.84
CA SER A 45 1.97 -11.62 -3.91
C SER A 45 2.01 -12.17 -5.32
N LEU A 46 1.73 -11.33 -6.33
CA LEU A 46 1.71 -11.78 -7.71
C LEU A 46 3.13 -11.84 -8.29
N PRO A 47 3.49 -12.91 -9.02
CA PRO A 47 4.74 -12.94 -9.78
C PRO A 47 4.70 -11.89 -10.91
N PRO A 48 5.86 -11.39 -11.38
CA PRO A 48 5.93 -10.37 -12.43
C PRO A 48 5.12 -10.73 -13.69
N ALA A 49 5.11 -12.01 -14.08
CA ALA A 49 4.33 -12.49 -15.23
C ALA A 49 2.82 -12.27 -15.05
N ALA A 50 2.28 -12.45 -13.83
CA ALA A 50 0.88 -12.22 -13.54
C ALA A 50 0.55 -10.72 -13.56
N ILE A 51 1.44 -9.86 -13.05
CA ILE A 51 1.28 -8.39 -13.16
C ILE A 51 1.28 -7.97 -14.62
N GLY A 52 2.24 -8.46 -15.41
CA GLY A 52 2.33 -8.19 -16.85
C GLY A 52 1.06 -8.58 -17.58
N TRP A 53 0.52 -9.77 -17.28
CA TRP A 53 -0.76 -10.22 -17.84
C TRP A 53 -1.92 -9.29 -17.46
N VAL A 54 -2.06 -8.91 -16.19
CA VAL A 54 -3.11 -7.98 -15.74
C VAL A 54 -2.97 -6.63 -16.42
N ARG A 55 -1.74 -6.08 -16.46
CA ARG A 55 -1.42 -4.83 -17.15
C ARG A 55 -1.84 -4.88 -18.61
N ASP A 56 -1.45 -5.93 -19.33
CA ASP A 56 -1.74 -6.06 -20.75
C ASP A 56 -3.25 -6.12 -20.99
N ARG A 57 -4.01 -6.80 -20.13
CA ARG A 57 -5.49 -6.80 -20.20
C ARG A 57 -6.10 -5.44 -19.86
N LEU A 58 -5.60 -4.74 -18.85
CA LEU A 58 -6.04 -3.38 -18.51
C LEU A 58 -5.74 -2.40 -19.65
N SER A 59 -4.62 -2.58 -20.36
CA SER A 59 -4.25 -1.72 -21.48
C SER A 59 -5.23 -1.80 -22.67
N LEU A 60 -5.99 -2.89 -22.80
CA LEU A 60 -7.06 -3.00 -23.80
C LEU A 60 -8.24 -2.07 -23.51
N LEU A 61 -8.46 -1.73 -22.24
CA LEU A 61 -9.55 -0.85 -21.80
C LEU A 61 -9.06 0.60 -21.62
N VAL A 62 -7.81 0.76 -21.19
CA VAL A 62 -7.17 2.05 -20.95
C VAL A 62 -5.78 2.02 -21.59
N PRO A 63 -5.64 2.43 -22.86
CA PRO A 63 -4.37 2.36 -23.61
C PRO A 63 -3.20 3.03 -22.89
N LEU A 64 -3.47 4.13 -22.19
CA LEU A 64 -2.48 4.90 -21.40
C LEU A 64 -1.85 4.08 -20.25
N ALA A 65 -2.50 3.01 -19.78
CA ALA A 65 -2.01 2.20 -18.68
C ALA A 65 -0.67 1.50 -19.01
N ARG A 66 -0.44 1.18 -20.28
CA ARG A 66 0.81 0.55 -20.72
C ARG A 66 1.98 1.54 -20.69
N GLU A 67 1.81 2.72 -21.27
CA GLU A 67 2.82 3.78 -21.31
C GLU A 67 3.24 4.21 -19.89
N VAL A 68 2.26 4.35 -18.99
CA VAL A 68 2.53 4.67 -17.59
C VAL A 68 3.32 3.55 -16.92
N SER A 69 2.94 2.28 -17.10
CA SER A 69 3.63 1.17 -16.43
C SER A 69 5.10 0.97 -16.84
N GLU A 70 5.45 1.33 -18.08
CA GLU A 70 6.80 1.14 -18.65
C GLU A 70 7.71 2.35 -18.41
N SER A 71 7.15 3.45 -17.90
CA SER A 71 7.91 4.67 -17.61
C SER A 71 8.84 4.49 -16.41
N PRO A 72 10.10 4.98 -16.48
CA PRO A 72 10.99 5.02 -15.34
C PRO A 72 10.35 5.75 -14.15
N GLY A 73 10.38 5.15 -12.97
CA GLY A 73 9.84 5.75 -11.74
C GLY A 73 8.37 5.44 -11.44
N THR A 74 7.65 4.73 -12.32
CA THR A 74 6.24 4.38 -12.05
C THR A 74 6.08 3.49 -10.82
N SER A 75 7.01 2.57 -10.57
CA SER A 75 7.03 1.77 -9.32
C SER A 75 7.02 2.68 -8.09
N TYR A 76 7.94 3.65 -8.06
CA TYR A 76 8.04 4.64 -6.98
C TYR A 76 6.71 5.39 -6.78
N LEU A 77 6.08 5.87 -7.86
CA LEU A 77 4.81 6.59 -7.76
C LEU A 77 3.68 5.72 -7.22
N VAL A 78 3.57 4.47 -7.68
CA VAL A 78 2.57 3.51 -7.18
C VAL A 78 2.75 3.29 -5.69
N HIS A 79 3.97 3.00 -5.25
CA HIS A 79 4.32 2.81 -3.85
C HIS A 79 3.99 4.06 -3.01
N PHE A 80 4.42 5.24 -3.47
CA PHE A 80 4.16 6.52 -2.83
C PHE A 80 2.67 6.79 -2.64
N PHE A 81 1.88 6.75 -3.72
CA PHE A 81 0.46 7.10 -3.65
C PHE A 81 -0.34 6.08 -2.84
N LEU A 82 0.00 4.79 -2.93
CA LEU A 82 -0.67 3.74 -2.18
C LEU A 82 -0.47 3.92 -0.67
N PHE A 83 0.78 4.15 -0.24
CA PHE A 83 1.08 4.43 1.16
C PHE A 83 0.56 5.79 1.64
N LEU A 84 0.56 6.81 0.78
CA LEU A 84 -0.04 8.11 1.07
C LEU A 84 -1.53 7.96 1.38
N VAL A 85 -2.29 7.29 0.51
CA VAL A 85 -3.75 7.10 0.67
C VAL A 85 -4.06 6.26 1.90
N VAL A 86 -3.41 5.10 2.05
CA VAL A 86 -3.64 4.20 3.20
C VAL A 86 -3.32 4.91 4.51
N SER A 87 -2.18 5.60 4.58
CA SER A 87 -1.77 6.33 5.79
C SER A 87 -2.70 7.50 6.08
N ALA A 88 -3.08 8.29 5.06
CA ALA A 88 -3.98 9.43 5.23
C ALA A 88 -5.33 8.99 5.79
N LEU A 89 -5.90 7.90 5.25
CA LEU A 89 -7.16 7.34 5.76
C LEU A 89 -7.01 6.83 7.20
N LEU A 90 -5.91 6.17 7.54
CA LEU A 90 -5.70 5.69 8.92
C LEU A 90 -5.47 6.83 9.90
N PHE A 91 -4.67 7.83 9.56
CA PHE A 91 -4.50 9.01 10.41
C PHE A 91 -5.82 9.77 10.58
N TRP A 92 -6.65 9.83 9.54
CA TRP A 92 -7.94 10.50 9.62
C TRP A 92 -8.95 9.76 10.50
N PHE A 93 -9.13 8.45 10.30
CA PHE A 93 -10.21 7.68 10.91
C PHE A 93 -9.81 6.88 12.17
N ARG A 94 -8.52 6.62 12.40
CA ARG A 94 -8.02 5.83 13.56
C ARG A 94 -7.33 6.67 14.61
N GLN A 95 -7.90 7.84 14.90
CA GLN A 95 -7.38 8.76 15.91
C GLN A 95 -7.35 8.11 17.31
N ASP A 96 -8.21 7.13 17.56
CA ASP A 96 -8.26 6.30 18.77
C ASP A 96 -6.93 5.59 19.09
N LEU A 97 -6.12 5.26 18.07
CA LEU A 97 -4.85 4.56 18.26
C LEU A 97 -3.69 5.49 18.63
N GLY A 98 -3.85 6.78 18.42
CA GLY A 98 -2.80 7.77 18.64
C GLY A 98 -1.72 7.79 17.55
N ARG A 99 -1.24 9.01 17.25
CA ARG A 99 -0.32 9.27 16.12
C ARG A 99 0.95 8.42 16.14
N ARG A 100 1.60 8.29 17.30
CA ARG A 100 2.88 7.57 17.41
C ARG A 100 2.74 6.10 17.04
N ARG A 101 1.65 5.45 17.47
CA ARG A 101 1.38 4.04 17.18
C ARG A 101 1.07 3.83 15.70
N LEU A 102 0.24 4.70 15.11
CA LEU A 102 -0.05 4.67 13.67
C LEU A 102 1.21 4.86 12.84
N LEU A 103 2.04 5.87 13.17
CA LEU A 103 3.29 6.11 12.46
C LEU A 103 4.22 4.90 12.54
N ALA A 104 4.43 4.34 13.73
CA ALA A 104 5.26 3.16 13.91
C ALA A 104 4.72 1.96 13.11
N ALA A 105 3.40 1.71 13.13
CA ALA A 105 2.78 0.65 12.36
C ALA A 105 2.96 0.84 10.85
N MET A 106 2.80 2.07 10.34
CA MET A 106 2.97 2.37 8.91
C MET A 106 4.43 2.27 8.47
N VAL A 107 5.38 2.70 9.30
CA VAL A 107 6.81 2.51 9.04
C VAL A 107 7.13 1.02 8.98
N VAL A 108 6.72 0.23 9.96
CA VAL A 108 6.92 -1.23 9.94
C VAL A 108 6.29 -1.85 8.69
N LEU A 109 5.07 -1.45 8.34
CA LEU A 109 4.41 -1.94 7.12
C LEU A 109 5.20 -1.57 5.86
N ALA A 110 5.79 -0.38 5.76
CA ALA A 110 6.61 0.05 4.62
C ALA A 110 7.79 -0.87 4.35
N PHE A 111 8.48 -1.33 5.40
CA PHE A 111 9.57 -2.29 5.27
C PHE A 111 9.07 -3.72 5.05
N LEU A 112 8.02 -4.15 5.77
CA LEU A 112 7.47 -5.49 5.63
C LEU A 112 6.94 -5.76 4.21
N MET A 113 6.29 -4.76 3.60
CA MET A 113 5.84 -4.85 2.21
C MET A 113 7.01 -5.17 1.28
N GLU A 114 8.11 -4.46 1.41
CA GLU A 114 9.27 -4.71 0.56
C GLU A 114 9.96 -6.03 0.88
N GLY A 115 10.09 -6.35 2.16
CA GLY A 115 10.70 -7.61 2.62
C GLY A 115 9.94 -8.84 2.14
N VAL A 116 8.60 -8.77 2.05
CA VAL A 116 7.77 -9.87 1.52
C VAL A 116 8.01 -10.12 0.04
N GLN A 117 8.43 -9.11 -0.74
CA GLN A 117 8.77 -9.31 -2.15
C GLN A 117 9.97 -10.26 -2.32
N LEU A 118 10.88 -10.34 -1.34
CA LEU A 118 11.99 -11.31 -1.35
C LEU A 118 11.53 -12.78 -1.33
N LEU A 119 10.27 -13.02 -0.97
CA LEU A 119 9.66 -14.35 -0.92
C LEU A 119 8.91 -14.71 -2.22
N VAL A 120 8.84 -13.79 -3.19
CA VAL A 120 8.12 -14.01 -4.46
C VAL A 120 9.11 -14.12 -5.60
N ASP A 121 9.09 -15.27 -6.27
CA ASP A 121 10.03 -15.57 -7.35
C ASP A 121 9.95 -14.53 -8.48
N GLY A 122 11.11 -14.01 -8.90
CA GLY A 122 11.24 -13.00 -9.94
C GLY A 122 10.97 -11.56 -9.50
N ARG A 123 10.65 -11.33 -8.22
CA ARG A 123 10.60 -9.98 -7.64
C ARG A 123 11.96 -9.57 -7.08
N PHE A 124 12.18 -8.26 -7.01
CA PHE A 124 13.35 -7.67 -6.37
C PHE A 124 12.86 -6.67 -5.33
N ALA A 125 13.45 -6.72 -4.14
CA ALA A 125 13.28 -5.69 -3.15
C ALA A 125 14.18 -4.50 -3.47
N SER A 126 13.62 -3.29 -3.44
CA SER A 126 14.30 -2.04 -3.73
C SER A 126 14.19 -1.06 -2.57
N TRP A 127 15.33 -0.50 -2.16
CA TRP A 127 15.35 0.59 -1.18
C TRP A 127 14.61 1.84 -1.67
N TRP A 128 14.48 2.04 -2.98
CA TRP A 128 13.70 3.13 -3.55
C TRP A 128 12.20 2.95 -3.31
N ASP A 129 11.69 1.72 -3.34
CA ASP A 129 10.28 1.43 -3.07
C ASP A 129 9.98 1.57 -1.57
N VAL A 130 10.91 1.18 -0.70
CA VAL A 130 10.82 1.50 0.75
C VAL A 130 10.80 3.01 0.96
N LEU A 131 11.68 3.76 0.30
CA LEU A 131 11.71 5.21 0.41
C LEU A 131 10.38 5.83 -0.04
N ALA A 132 9.84 5.39 -1.18
CA ALA A 132 8.52 5.82 -1.66
C ALA A 132 7.41 5.58 -0.63
N ASN A 133 7.38 4.38 -0.05
CA ASN A 133 6.42 4.01 1.00
C ASN A 133 6.54 5.00 2.18
N LEU A 134 7.75 5.19 2.70
CA LEU A 134 8.01 6.08 3.83
C LEU A 134 7.69 7.55 3.53
N THR A 135 7.98 8.03 2.31
CA THR A 135 7.61 9.38 1.89
C THR A 135 6.10 9.57 1.87
N GLY A 136 5.34 8.59 1.36
CA GLY A 136 3.88 8.62 1.41
C GLY A 136 3.33 8.71 2.84
N VAL A 137 3.88 7.89 3.75
CA VAL A 137 3.56 7.93 5.19
C VAL A 137 3.88 9.30 5.80
N ALA A 138 5.06 9.84 5.52
CA ALA A 138 5.53 11.12 6.06
C ALA A 138 4.64 12.30 5.60
N VAL A 139 4.26 12.33 4.32
CA VAL A 139 3.36 13.36 3.78
C VAL A 139 1.99 13.27 4.43
N ALA A 140 1.40 12.06 4.55
CA ALA A 140 0.12 11.88 5.23
C ALA A 140 0.17 12.35 6.69
N ALA A 141 1.23 12.00 7.42
CA ALA A 141 1.43 12.42 8.80
C ALA A 141 1.58 13.94 8.92
N ALA A 142 2.33 14.58 8.02
CA ALA A 142 2.53 16.04 8.01
C ALA A 142 1.21 16.80 7.76
N VAL A 143 0.42 16.36 6.76
CA VAL A 143 -0.90 16.94 6.47
C VAL A 143 -1.82 16.83 7.68
N TRP A 144 -1.83 15.67 8.35
CA TRP A 144 -2.63 15.48 9.56
C TRP A 144 -2.20 16.38 10.72
N VAL A 145 -0.89 16.56 10.93
CA VAL A 145 -0.36 17.48 11.96
C VAL A 145 -0.71 18.93 11.64
N GLY A 146 -0.59 19.35 10.38
CA GLY A 146 -0.98 20.69 9.95
C GLY A 146 -2.47 20.96 10.18
N LYS A 147 -3.32 19.95 9.96
CA LYS A 147 -4.74 20.02 10.30
C LYS A 147 -4.95 20.18 11.82
N ALA A 148 -4.32 19.33 12.63
CA ALA A 148 -4.45 19.39 14.09
C ALA A 148 -3.96 20.72 14.68
N ALA A 149 -2.91 21.33 14.10
CA ALA A 149 -2.38 22.63 14.53
C ALA A 149 -3.28 23.81 14.14
N THR A 150 -4.11 23.67 13.10
CA THR A 150 -4.97 24.75 12.59
C THR A 150 -6.40 24.71 13.13
N GLY A 151 -6.77 23.68 13.89
CA GLY A 151 -8.09 23.56 14.53
C GLY A 151 -9.27 23.45 13.56
N ARG A 152 -9.00 23.20 12.27
CA ARG A 152 -10.01 22.98 11.22
C ARG A 152 -10.10 21.51 10.84
#